data_AF-A0A227HUR7-F1
#
_entry.id   AF-A0A227HUR7-F1
#
_cell.length_a   1.000
_cell.length_b   1.000
_cell.length_c   1.000
_cell.angle_alpha   90.00
_cell.angle_beta   90.00
_cell.angle_gamma   90.00
#
_symmetry.space_group_name_H-M   'P 1'
#
loop_
_entity.id
_entity.type
_entity.pdbx_description
1 polymer ?
#
loop_
_entity_poly.entity_id
_entity_poly.type
_entity_poly.pdbx_seq_one_letter_code
_entity_poly.pdbx_strand_id
1 'polypeptide(L)' 'MRACQICAESLPLGANPVVQAGKNARILIIGQAPGTKVHSTSIPWNDPSGDRLRQWLDIDKDVFYDPNKIAIVPMGF' A
#
# COMPACT_ATOMS: atom_id res chain seq x y z
N MET A 1 -7.86 -2.60 11.37
CA MET A 1 -6.81 -3.18 10.50
C MET A 1 -5.48 -2.45 10.59
N ARG A 2 -5.41 -1.12 10.42
CA ARG A 2 -4.13 -0.37 10.48
C ARG A 2 -3.34 -0.46 11.81
N ALA A 3 -4.03 -0.77 12.91
CA ALA A 3 -3.41 -0.96 14.23
C ALA A 3 -3.14 -2.44 14.56
N CYS A 4 -3.11 -3.35 13.58
CA CYS A 4 -2.79 -4.76 13.83
C CYS A 4 -1.35 -4.89 14.34
N GLN A 5 -1.15 -5.67 15.40
CA GLN A 5 0.17 -5.94 16.01
C GLN A 5 0.41 -7.44 16.27
N ILE A 6 -0.44 -8.31 15.73
CA ILE A 6 -0.45 -9.75 16.04
C ILE A 6 0.92 -10.42 15.79
N CYS A 7 1.60 -10.02 14.72
CA CYS A 7 2.91 -10.56 14.32
C CYS A 7 4.09 -9.65 14.69
N ALA A 8 3.88 -8.56 15.44
CA ALA A 8 4.89 -7.52 15.61
C ALA A 8 6.21 -8.05 16.18
N GLU A 9 6.16 -8.97 17.15
CA GLU A 9 7.34 -9.58 17.77
C GLU A 9 8.09 -10.54 16.85
N SER A 10 7.43 -11.04 15.79
CA SER A 10 8.03 -11.96 14.81
C SER A 10 8.60 -11.24 13.58
N LEU A 11 8.42 -9.93 13.46
CA LEU A 11 8.86 -9.14 12.31
C LEU A 11 10.11 -8.32 12.65
N PRO A 12 11.16 -8.32 11.80
CA PRO A 12 12.41 -7.60 12.08
C PRO A 12 12.26 -6.08 12.29
N LEU A 13 11.22 -5.48 11.71
CA LEU A 13 10.93 -4.05 11.80
C LEU A 13 9.61 -3.78 12.54
N GLY A 14 9.03 -4.78 13.19
CA GLY A 14 7.69 -4.70 13.77
C GLY A 14 6.57 -4.66 12.71
N ALA A 15 5.32 -4.64 13.19
CA ALA A 15 4.15 -4.60 12.34
C ALA A 15 3.82 -3.16 11.92
N ASN A 16 3.78 -2.91 10.61
CA ASN A 16 3.26 -1.65 10.04
C ASN A 16 2.33 -1.96 8.85
N PRO A 17 1.03 -2.22 9.10
CA PRO A 17 0.08 -2.53 8.04
C PRO A 17 -0.24 -1.30 7.18
N VAL A 18 0.36 -1.21 5.99
CA VAL A 18 0.12 -0.13 5.04
C VAL A 18 -1.03 -0.49 4.09
N VAL A 19 -2.24 -0.04 4.40
CA VAL A 19 -3.46 -0.34 3.62
C VAL A 19 -4.21 0.93 3.24
N GLN A 20 -4.60 1.06 1.97
CA GLN A 20 -5.52 2.07 1.46
C GLN A 20 -6.80 1.40 0.98
N ALA A 21 -7.96 1.76 1.53
CA ALA A 21 -9.24 1.23 1.05
C ALA A 21 -10.37 2.20 1.40
N GLY A 22 -11.30 2.39 0.47
CA GLY A 22 -12.53 3.15 0.65
C GLY A 22 -13.71 2.39 0.08
N LYS A 23 -14.92 2.65 0.61
CA LYS A 23 -16.12 1.85 0.29
C LYS A 23 -16.50 1.88 -1.19
N ASN A 24 -16.08 2.93 -1.89
CA ASN A 24 -16.45 3.19 -3.29
C ASN A 24 -15.38 2.72 -4.29
N ALA A 25 -14.23 2.22 -3.81
CA ALA A 25 -13.15 1.77 -4.68
C ALA A 25 -13.67 0.71 -5.66
N ARG A 26 -13.37 0.92 -6.95
CA ARG A 26 -13.75 0.00 -8.02
C ARG A 26 -12.59 -0.88 -8.47
N ILE A 27 -11.37 -0.52 -8.10
CA ILE A 27 -10.13 -1.21 -8.45
C ILE A 27 -9.42 -1.63 -7.16
N LEU A 28 -8.95 -2.87 -7.10
CA LEU A 28 -8.11 -3.40 -6.04
C LEU A 28 -6.74 -3.76 -6.62
N ILE A 29 -5.68 -3.16 -6.09
CA ILE A 29 -4.29 -3.49 -6.41
C ILE A 29 -3.69 -4.26 -5.24
N ILE A 30 -3.21 -5.48 -5.51
CA ILE A 30 -2.51 -6.30 -4.53
C ILE A 30 -1.02 -6.33 -4.87
N GLY A 31 -0.19 -5.87 -3.94
CA GLY A 31 1.28 -5.88 -4.04
C GLY A 31 1.91 -6.90 -3.10
N GLN A 32 3.11 -7.41 -3.41
CA GLN A 32 3.75 -8.49 -2.67
C GLN A 32 3.92 -8.17 -1.17
N ALA A 33 4.80 -7.25 -0.80
CA ALA A 33 5.03 -6.87 0.58
C ALA A 33 5.69 -5.49 0.62
N PRO A 34 5.45 -4.69 1.67
CA PRO A 34 6.06 -3.36 1.75
C PRO A 34 7.59 -3.49 1.83
N GLY A 35 8.28 -2.82 0.89
CA GLY A 35 9.72 -2.57 1.03
C GLY A 35 10.00 -1.64 2.22
N THR A 36 11.26 -1.55 2.64
CA THR A 36 11.68 -0.72 3.79
C THR A 36 11.24 0.74 3.68
N LYS A 37 11.28 1.32 2.47
CA LYS A 37 10.81 2.70 2.23
C LYS A 37 9.30 2.87 2.49
N VAL A 38 8.49 1.90 2.07
CA VAL A 38 7.05 1.90 2.35
C VAL A 38 6.81 1.70 3.85
N HIS A 39 7.57 0.81 4.48
CA HIS A 39 7.51 0.61 5.93
C HIS A 39 7.83 1.90 6.70
N SER A 40 8.85 2.67 6.31
CA SER A 40 9.19 3.92 7.00
C SER A 40 8.24 5.08 6.70
N THR A 41 7.68 5.15 5.48
CA THR A 41 6.82 6.28 5.07
C THR A 41 5.33 6.04 5.31
N SER A 42 4.92 4.79 5.46
CA SER A 42 3.50 4.37 5.51
C SER A 42 2.68 4.78 4.28
N ILE A 43 3.35 5.04 3.15
CA ILE A 43 2.73 5.37 1.86
C ILE A 43 2.92 4.18 0.92
N PRO A 44 1.84 3.51 0.46
CA PRO A 44 1.97 2.34 -0.40
C PRO A 44 2.56 2.74 -1.76
N TRP A 45 3.41 1.91 -2.38
CA TRP A 45 4.00 2.20 -3.70
C TRP A 45 4.70 3.59 -3.79
N ASN A 46 5.36 4.00 -2.70
CA ASN A 46 6.15 5.23 -2.59
C ASN A 46 7.63 5.03 -3.01
N ASP A 47 7.84 4.24 -4.06
CA ASP A 47 9.14 3.86 -4.59
C ASP A 47 9.09 3.84 -6.14
N PRO A 48 10.23 3.65 -6.83
CA PRO A 48 10.26 3.67 -8.29
C PRO A 48 9.36 2.62 -8.97
N SER A 49 9.02 1.52 -8.29
CA SER A 49 8.07 0.54 -8.83
C SER A 49 6.64 1.10 -8.85
N GLY A 50 6.30 1.97 -7.89
CA GLY A 50 5.04 2.70 -7.88
C GLY A 50 4.94 3.73 -8.99
N ASP A 51 6.04 4.43 -9.29
CA ASP A 51 6.08 5.38 -10.42
C ASP A 51 5.83 4.66 -11.73
N ARG A 52 6.48 3.50 -11.93
CA ARG A 52 6.28 2.66 -13.12
C ARG A 52 4.86 2.10 -13.19
N LEU A 53 4.28 1.66 -12.08
CA LEU A 53 2.91 1.17 -12.05
C LEU A 53 1.91 2.27 -12.46
N ARG A 54 2.07 3.49 -11.94
CA ARG A 54 1.22 4.63 -12.33
C ARG A 54 1.35 4.97 -13.81
N GLN A 55 2.56 4.89 -14.37
CA GLN A 55 2.77 5.04 -15.81
C GLN A 55 2.06 3.96 -16.63
N TRP A 56 2.10 2.69 -16.21
CA TRP A 56 1.41 1.61 -16.92
C TRP A 56 -0.11 1.72 -16.85
N LEU A 57 -0.64 2.22 -15.74
CA LEU A 57 -2.07 2.43 -15.54
C LEU A 57 -2.58 3.72 -16.20
N ASP A 58 -1.66 4.59 -16.68
CA ASP A 58 -1.96 5.90 -17.25
C ASP A 58 -2.84 6.76 -16.33
N ILE A 59 -2.47 6.84 -15.04
CA ILE A 59 -3.19 7.62 -14.03
C ILE A 59 -2.26 8.48 -13.17
N ASP A 60 -2.79 9.63 -12.78
CA ASP A 60 -2.11 10.56 -11.90
C ASP A 60 -1.99 10.05 -10.47
N LYS A 61 -1.04 10.63 -9.74
CA LYS A 61 -0.79 10.36 -8.32
C LYS A 61 -2.06 10.54 -7.46
N ASP A 62 -2.83 11.59 -7.72
CA ASP A 62 -4.03 11.89 -6.94
C ASP A 62 -5.16 10.87 -7.17
N VAL A 63 -5.25 10.30 -8.39
CA VAL A 63 -6.17 9.20 -8.69
C VAL A 63 -5.71 7.91 -8.01
N PHE A 64 -4.40 7.64 -8.06
CA PHE A 64 -3.81 6.43 -7.47
C PHE A 64 -3.96 6.38 -5.95
N TYR A 65 -3.83 7.52 -5.28
CA TYR A 65 -3.96 7.64 -3.82
C TYR A 65 -5.36 8.07 -3.35
N ASP A 66 -6.37 8.09 -4.22
CA ASP A 66 -7.76 8.25 -3.81
C ASP A 66 -8.34 6.90 -3.33
N PRO A 67 -8.61 6.73 -2.01
CA PRO A 67 -9.14 5.48 -1.48
C PRO A 67 -10.53 5.14 -2.01
N ASN A 68 -11.27 6.10 -2.57
CA ASN A 68 -12.58 5.86 -3.17
C ASN A 68 -12.50 5.41 -4.64
N LYS A 69 -11.33 5.48 -5.26
CA LYS A 69 -11.11 5.00 -6.64
C LYS A 69 -10.33 3.70 -6.64
N ILE A 70 -9.23 3.65 -5.88
CA ILE A 70 -8.29 2.53 -5.84
C ILE A 70 -8.02 2.09 -4.40
N ALA A 71 -8.31 0.82 -4.13
CA ALA A 71 -7.87 0.13 -2.92
C ALA A 71 -6.50 -0.51 -3.17
N ILE A 72 -5.59 -0.38 -2.20
CA ILE A 72 -4.24 -0.91 -2.25
C ILE A 72 -4.00 -1.75 -1.00
N VAL A 73 -3.70 -3.03 -1.20
CA VAL A 73 -3.51 -4.03 -0.13
C VAL A 73 -2.19 -4.79 -0.35
N PRO A 74 -1.30 -4.88 0.65
CA PRO A 74 -0.12 -5.73 0.57
C PRO A 74 -0.48 -7.19 0.88
N MET A 75 0.25 -8.16 0.33
CA MET A 75 0.15 -9.57 0.75
C MET A 75 0.90 -9.83 2.06
N GLY A 76 1.94 -9.05 2.36
CA GLY A 76 2.68 -9.08 3.63
C GLY A 76 2.12 -8.10 4.67
N PHE A 77 1.98 -8.56 5.92
CA PHE A 77 1.50 -7.80 7.09
C PHE A 77 2.64 -7.45 8.03
#